data_AF-A0AAD9K0D8-F1
#
_entry.id   AF-A0AAD9K0D8-F1
#
_cell.length_a   1.000
_cell.length_b   1.000
_cell.length_c   1.000
_cell.angle_alpha   90.00
_cell.angle_beta   90.00
_cell.angle_gamma   90.00
#
_symmetry.space_group_name_H-M   'P 1'
#
loop_
_entity.id
_entity.type
_entity.pdbx_description
1 polymer ?
#
loop_
_entity_poly.entity_id
_entity_poly.type
_entity_poly.pdbx_seq_one_letter_code
_entity_poly.pdbx_strand_id
1 'polypeptide(L)'
;MAFTTRRMLLGSVLAVGGILFLAVASVNRNLKCATCRLKDADVADSFSLVDVSRRADDLCHIPSTCRAPEADRQRELADVMTGYTGSRISASDAGLIDRIRKHFIDLPRPYVTKFSMPIVETPQAKEVSRILKHKVRGKNRKCYSINACLSPEEYPIKMQFKEHTMGEGRLVTDTKISQQDQHLIHDSYCFPLYSLMLALNRTRIDYFSLDVEGMELPILKSIPFDKLDIAVLTVEYKHGKGKSEYTDFMRRKGYKKVKELNFVIKDLYLGGSDFVFVREDLL
;
A
#
# COMPACT_ATOMS: atom_id res chain seq x y z
N MET A 1 9.45 19.58 -32.78
CA MET A 1 9.81 18.28 -32.15
C MET A 1 9.63 18.45 -30.64
N ALA A 2 8.53 17.97 -30.08
CA ALA A 2 8.19 18.15 -28.66
C ALA A 2 8.50 16.87 -27.89
N PHE A 3 9.46 16.94 -26.96
CA PHE A 3 9.74 15.89 -25.98
C PHE A 3 8.70 15.97 -24.87
N THR A 4 7.73 15.05 -24.87
CA THR A 4 6.82 14.81 -23.74
C THR A 4 7.49 13.88 -22.73
N THR A 5 8.05 14.42 -21.66
CA THR A 5 8.48 13.67 -20.47
C THR A 5 7.25 13.27 -19.64
N ARG A 6 6.81 12.01 -19.75
CA ARG A 6 5.74 11.45 -18.89
C ARG A 6 6.32 11.11 -17.50
N ARG A 7 5.76 11.73 -16.45
CA ARG A 7 5.95 11.32 -15.04
C ARG A 7 5.20 10.00 -14.80
N MET A 8 5.91 9.01 -14.27
CA MET A 8 5.39 7.70 -13.88
C MET A 8 5.17 7.73 -12.36
N LEU A 9 3.94 7.50 -11.90
CA LEU A 9 3.55 7.48 -10.49
C LEU A 9 3.22 6.03 -10.12
N LEU A 10 4.01 5.41 -9.23
CA LEU A 10 3.74 4.04 -8.74
C LEU A 10 3.55 4.05 -7.22
N GLY A 11 2.42 3.51 -6.77
CA GLY A 11 1.94 3.47 -5.38
C GLY A 11 2.84 2.73 -4.40
N SER A 12 2.61 2.92 -3.10
CA SER A 12 3.45 2.38 -2.01
C SER A 12 2.62 1.94 -0.81
N VAL A 13 2.98 0.79 -0.23
CA VAL A 13 2.46 0.26 1.04
C VAL A 13 3.17 0.94 2.24
N LEU A 14 2.49 1.16 3.37
CA LEU A 14 3.06 1.75 4.60
C LEU A 14 2.84 0.82 5.81
N ALA A 15 3.85 0.06 6.24
CA ALA A 15 3.81 -0.57 7.57
C ALA A 15 4.25 0.43 8.65
N VAL A 16 3.38 0.75 9.61
CA VAL A 16 3.61 1.62 10.78
C VAL A 16 3.86 0.73 12.00
N GLY A 17 4.53 1.24 13.05
CA GLY A 17 4.84 0.48 14.26
C GLY A 17 3.64 -0.30 14.80
N GLY A 18 3.68 -1.63 14.70
CA GLY A 18 2.60 -2.53 15.09
C GLY A 18 1.31 -2.42 14.28
N ILE A 19 1.21 -1.54 13.29
CA ILE A 19 -0.02 -1.20 12.55
C ILE A 19 0.29 -1.26 11.05
N LEU A 20 -0.33 -2.17 10.31
CA LEU A 20 -0.16 -2.26 8.85
C LEU A 20 -1.19 -1.35 8.16
N PHE A 21 -0.74 -0.22 7.61
CA PHE A 21 -1.57 0.56 6.68
C PHE A 21 -1.32 0.05 5.26
N LEU A 22 -2.28 -0.65 4.66
CA LEU A 22 -2.40 -0.64 3.21
C LEU A 22 -3.24 0.60 2.88
N ALA A 23 -2.58 1.64 2.39
CA ALA A 23 -3.22 2.78 1.78
C ALA A 23 -2.54 2.95 0.42
N VAL A 24 -3.32 2.97 -0.66
CA VAL A 24 -2.83 3.39 -1.98
C VAL A 24 -2.63 4.90 -1.91
N ALA A 25 -1.42 5.33 -1.53
CA ALA A 25 -1.02 6.74 -1.55
C ALA A 25 0.17 6.93 -2.50
N SER A 26 -0.02 7.88 -3.42
CA SER A 26 0.95 8.32 -4.43
C SER A 26 2.21 8.90 -3.77
N VAL A 27 3.37 8.25 -3.99
CA VAL A 27 4.68 8.78 -3.59
C VAL A 27 5.60 8.81 -4.81
N ASN A 28 6.03 10.01 -5.18
CA ASN A 28 6.98 10.27 -6.27
C ASN A 28 8.34 9.61 -5.97
N ARG A 29 8.71 8.55 -6.71
CA ARG A 29 9.91 7.72 -6.46
C ARG A 29 11.21 8.26 -7.09
N ASN A 30 11.39 9.58 -7.21
CA ASN A 30 12.62 10.15 -7.79
C ASN A 30 13.75 10.48 -6.80
N LEU A 31 13.59 10.22 -5.50
CA LEU A 31 14.68 10.43 -4.52
C LEU A 31 15.23 9.10 -4.00
N LYS A 32 16.01 8.38 -4.82
CA LYS A 32 16.96 7.36 -4.32
C LYS A 32 18.42 7.81 -4.40
N CYS A 33 18.73 9.01 -4.91
CA CYS A 33 20.10 9.49 -5.03
C CYS A 33 20.21 11.03 -4.99
N ALA A 34 19.74 11.67 -3.92
CA ALA A 34 19.94 13.11 -3.71
C ALA A 34 20.65 13.37 -2.38
N THR A 35 21.94 13.73 -2.44
CA THR A 35 22.59 14.47 -1.35
C THR A 35 22.22 15.94 -1.46
N CYS A 36 21.12 16.35 -0.85
CA CYS A 36 20.80 17.77 -0.72
C CYS A 36 21.60 18.37 0.44
N ARG A 37 22.66 19.15 0.15
CA ARG A 37 23.18 20.13 1.11
C ARG A 37 22.33 21.38 1.00
N LEU A 38 21.28 21.49 1.81
CA LEU A 38 20.66 22.79 2.07
C LEU A 38 21.49 23.47 3.14
N LYS A 39 22.23 24.53 2.78
CA LYS A 39 22.73 25.48 3.77
C LYS A 39 21.56 26.37 4.18
N ASP A 40 21.45 26.61 5.49
CA ASP A 40 20.44 27.47 6.08
C ASP A 40 20.40 28.83 5.36
N ALA A 41 19.26 29.15 4.79
CA ALA A 41 18.95 30.48 4.28
C ALA A 41 17.52 30.82 4.71
N ASP A 42 17.45 31.72 5.69
CA ASP A 42 16.26 32.45 6.08
C ASP A 42 15.62 33.12 4.87
N VAL A 43 14.37 32.78 4.53
CA VAL A 43 13.52 33.65 3.71
C VAL A 43 12.07 33.54 4.15
N ALA A 44 11.57 34.67 4.64
CA ALA A 44 10.21 34.98 5.02
C ALA A 44 9.26 35.07 3.80
N ASP A 45 7.97 34.99 4.14
CA ASP A 45 6.78 35.50 3.43
C ASP A 45 6.57 35.26 1.92
N SER A 46 5.39 34.71 1.64
CA SER A 46 4.61 34.84 0.40
C SER A 46 5.24 34.36 -0.92
N PHE A 47 5.18 33.05 -1.19
CA PHE A 47 5.30 32.55 -2.57
C PHE A 47 4.29 31.44 -2.87
N SER A 48 3.67 31.52 -4.05
CA SER A 48 2.61 30.63 -4.50
C SER A 48 3.12 29.23 -4.86
N LEU A 49 2.27 28.22 -4.68
CA LEU A 49 2.52 26.77 -4.85
C LEU A 49 3.09 26.34 -6.22
N VAL A 50 3.15 27.23 -7.21
CA VAL A 50 3.66 26.94 -8.57
C VAL A 50 5.19 27.11 -8.66
N ASP A 51 5.80 27.95 -7.83
CA ASP A 51 7.23 28.29 -7.94
C ASP A 51 8.19 27.30 -7.26
N VAL A 52 7.69 26.45 -6.36
CA VAL A 52 8.50 25.46 -5.64
C VAL A 52 8.92 24.28 -6.53
N SER A 53 8.12 23.93 -7.54
CA SER A 53 8.44 22.78 -8.41
C SER A 53 9.53 23.08 -9.43
N ARG A 54 9.77 24.35 -9.81
CA ARG A 54 10.76 24.68 -10.85
C ARG A 54 12.18 24.78 -10.29
N ARG A 55 12.35 25.33 -9.07
CA ARG A 55 13.69 25.48 -8.46
C ARG A 55 14.28 24.19 -7.91
N ALA A 56 13.47 23.19 -7.54
CA ALA A 56 13.97 21.90 -7.05
C ALA A 56 14.68 21.09 -8.13
N ASP A 57 14.25 21.20 -9.39
CA ASP A 57 14.86 20.50 -10.53
C ASP A 57 16.20 21.15 -10.95
N ASP A 58 16.36 22.47 -10.80
CA ASP A 58 17.62 23.18 -11.11
C ASP A 58 18.71 22.97 -10.03
N LEU A 59 18.32 22.68 -8.78
CA LEU A 59 19.25 22.49 -7.65
C LEU A 59 19.71 21.04 -7.46
N CYS A 60 19.07 20.06 -8.10
CA CYS A 60 19.42 18.65 -8.00
C CYS A 60 19.88 18.11 -9.36
N HIS A 61 21.19 18.09 -9.58
CA HIS A 61 21.76 17.39 -10.74
C HIS A 61 21.63 15.87 -10.52
N ILE A 62 20.58 15.25 -11.08
CA ILE A 62 20.37 13.79 -11.03
C ILE A 62 21.14 13.16 -12.20
N PRO A 63 22.18 12.36 -11.97
CA PRO A 63 22.91 11.68 -13.05
C PRO A 63 22.02 10.65 -13.74
N SER A 64 22.11 10.56 -15.07
CA SER A 64 21.37 9.61 -15.92
C SER A 64 21.64 8.13 -15.59
N THR A 65 22.66 7.84 -14.78
CA THR A 65 23.05 6.49 -14.34
C THR A 65 22.22 5.94 -13.17
N CYS A 66 21.32 6.73 -12.56
CA CYS A 66 20.56 6.32 -11.36
C CYS A 66 19.25 5.56 -11.65
N ARG A 67 18.94 5.21 -12.91
CA ARG A 67 17.66 4.60 -13.28
C ARG A 67 17.91 3.38 -14.17
N ALA A 68 17.98 2.20 -13.58
CA ALA A 68 17.76 0.98 -14.35
C ALA A 68 16.35 1.08 -14.97
N PRO A 69 16.18 0.84 -16.28
CA PRO A 69 14.87 0.76 -16.92
C PRO A 69 13.92 -0.15 -16.12
N GLU A 70 12.64 0.22 -16.00
CA GLU A 70 11.63 -0.61 -15.32
C GLU A 70 11.58 -2.05 -15.88
N ALA A 71 11.88 -2.21 -17.17
CA ALA A 71 12.02 -3.49 -17.83
C ALA A 71 13.14 -4.38 -17.25
N ASP A 72 14.28 -3.80 -16.88
CA ASP A 72 15.42 -4.54 -16.31
C ASP A 72 15.10 -5.03 -14.90
N ARG A 73 14.41 -4.21 -14.09
CA ARG A 73 13.93 -4.63 -12.78
C ARG A 73 12.90 -5.75 -12.88
N GLN A 74 11.93 -5.65 -13.79
CA GLN A 74 10.92 -6.69 -13.99
C GLN A 74 11.57 -8.02 -14.40
N ARG A 75 12.63 -7.98 -15.22
CA ARG A 75 13.40 -9.15 -15.60
C ARG A 75 14.15 -9.76 -14.41
N GLU A 76 14.83 -8.94 -13.61
CA GLU A 76 15.51 -9.39 -12.39
C GLU A 76 14.51 -10.04 -11.41
N LEU A 77 13.34 -9.42 -11.19
CA LEU A 77 12.29 -9.97 -10.34
C LEU A 77 11.72 -11.28 -10.89
N ALA A 78 11.64 -11.44 -12.21
CA ALA A 78 11.23 -12.70 -12.83
C ALA A 78 12.22 -13.82 -12.52
N ASP A 79 13.52 -13.56 -12.60
CA ASP A 79 14.55 -14.54 -12.24
C ASP A 79 14.49 -14.86 -10.73
N VAL A 80 14.34 -13.85 -9.88
CA VAL A 80 14.20 -14.02 -8.42
C VAL A 80 12.97 -14.86 -8.05
N MET A 81 11.85 -14.68 -8.76
CA MET A 81 10.58 -15.36 -8.47
C MET A 81 10.36 -16.63 -9.30
N THR A 82 11.36 -17.09 -10.04
CA THR A 82 11.27 -18.31 -10.84
C THR A 82 10.98 -19.52 -9.94
N GLY A 83 9.94 -20.27 -10.26
CA GLY A 83 9.46 -21.41 -9.47
C GLY A 83 8.63 -21.03 -8.24
N TYR A 84 8.50 -19.73 -7.92
CA TYR A 84 7.67 -19.27 -6.79
C TYR A 84 6.27 -18.85 -7.22
N THR A 85 6.11 -18.36 -8.44
CA THR A 85 4.79 -18.00 -8.99
C THR A 85 4.21 -19.16 -9.78
N GLY A 86 3.01 -19.61 -9.41
CA GLY A 86 2.31 -20.72 -10.07
C GLY A 86 2.46 -22.08 -9.36
N SER A 87 3.31 -22.17 -8.36
CA SER A 87 3.39 -23.31 -7.43
C SER A 87 2.72 -22.91 -6.11
N ARG A 88 1.96 -23.83 -5.50
CA ARG A 88 1.29 -23.60 -4.20
C ARG A 88 2.28 -23.68 -3.04
N ILE A 89 3.28 -22.79 -3.06
CA ILE A 89 4.31 -22.71 -2.03
C ILE A 89 3.69 -22.16 -0.75
N SER A 90 4.09 -22.75 0.37
CA SER A 90 3.62 -22.33 1.69
C SER A 90 3.94 -20.85 1.93
N ALA A 91 2.97 -20.11 2.48
CA ALA A 91 3.18 -18.73 2.89
C ALA A 91 4.32 -18.56 3.93
N SER A 92 4.70 -19.61 4.65
CA SER A 92 5.82 -19.62 5.61
C SER A 92 7.11 -20.23 5.06
N ASP A 93 7.21 -20.47 3.75
CA ASP A 93 8.44 -20.97 3.14
C ASP A 93 9.62 -20.02 3.37
N ALA A 94 10.74 -20.56 3.86
CA ALA A 94 11.90 -19.78 4.23
C ALA A 94 12.57 -19.09 3.03
N GLY A 95 12.58 -19.77 1.87
CA GLY A 95 13.13 -19.22 0.63
C GLY A 95 12.29 -18.06 0.09
N LEU A 96 10.96 -18.19 0.15
CA LEU A 96 10.03 -17.11 -0.18
C LEU A 96 10.23 -15.89 0.71
N ILE A 97 10.28 -16.10 2.04
CA ILE A 97 10.44 -15.02 3.02
C ILE A 97 11.76 -14.27 2.80
N ASP A 98 12.85 -14.99 2.54
CA ASP A 98 14.16 -14.40 2.25
C ASP A 98 14.15 -13.55 0.98
N ARG A 99 13.51 -14.03 -0.09
CA ARG A 99 13.37 -13.30 -1.35
C ARG A 99 12.54 -12.03 -1.19
N ILE A 100 11.39 -12.11 -0.50
CA ILE A 100 10.55 -10.94 -0.19
C ILE A 100 11.38 -9.90 0.57
N ARG A 101 12.09 -10.32 1.61
CA ARG A 101 12.90 -9.42 2.45
C ARG A 101 14.03 -8.75 1.67
N LYS A 102 14.70 -9.47 0.77
CA LYS A 102 15.86 -8.97 0.02
C LYS A 102 15.50 -8.13 -1.20
N HIS A 103 14.45 -8.52 -1.93
CA HIS A 103 14.18 -7.96 -3.28
C HIS A 103 12.92 -7.10 -3.34
N PHE A 104 11.97 -7.25 -2.42
CA PHE A 104 10.67 -6.56 -2.49
C PHE A 104 10.49 -5.47 -1.43
N ILE A 105 10.99 -5.70 -0.21
CA ILE A 105 10.85 -4.73 0.88
C ILE A 105 11.94 -3.65 0.75
N ASP A 106 11.52 -2.40 0.54
CA ASP A 106 12.43 -1.26 0.58
C ASP A 106 12.97 -1.07 2.02
N LEU A 107 14.23 -0.65 2.12
CA LEU A 107 14.83 -0.28 3.40
C LEU A 107 14.02 0.84 4.08
N PRO A 108 13.90 0.81 5.42
CA PRO A 108 13.22 1.86 6.16
C PRO A 108 13.79 3.23 5.83
N ARG A 109 12.94 4.16 5.43
CA ARG A 109 13.38 5.54 5.22
C ARG A 109 13.65 6.18 6.59
N PRO A 110 14.86 6.71 6.86
CA PRO A 110 15.19 7.32 8.14
C PRO A 110 14.38 8.60 8.39
N TYR A 111 14.00 9.29 7.31
CA TYR A 111 13.15 10.46 7.33
C TYR A 111 11.93 10.18 6.46
N VAL A 112 10.85 9.72 7.08
CA VAL A 112 9.53 9.86 6.46
C VAL A 112 9.11 11.28 6.74
N THR A 113 9.23 12.17 5.74
CA THR A 113 8.60 13.49 5.79
C THR A 113 7.19 13.25 6.28
N LYS A 114 6.79 13.94 7.36
CA LYS A 114 5.40 13.91 7.80
C LYS A 114 4.61 14.41 6.58
N PHE A 115 4.02 13.50 5.81
CA PHE A 115 3.09 13.82 4.74
C PHE A 115 1.92 14.50 5.44
N SER A 116 2.04 15.83 5.52
CA SER A 116 1.12 16.81 6.06
C SER A 116 0.68 16.60 7.53
N MET A 117 0.32 17.69 8.20
CA MET A 117 -0.75 17.55 9.21
C MET A 117 -1.99 17.09 8.44
N PRO A 118 -2.77 16.10 8.93
CA PRO A 118 -4.03 15.80 8.29
C PRO A 118 -4.83 17.11 8.25
N ILE A 119 -5.08 17.63 7.04
CA ILE A 119 -5.87 18.85 6.83
C ILE A 119 -7.26 18.63 7.43
N VAL A 120 -7.74 17.38 7.37
CA VAL A 120 -8.96 16.88 7.99
C VAL A 120 -8.73 15.46 8.51
N GLU A 121 -9.28 15.12 9.67
CA GLU A 121 -9.36 13.74 10.16
C GLU A 121 -10.56 13.03 9.51
N THR A 122 -10.32 11.92 8.80
CA THR A 122 -11.40 11.17 8.15
C THR A 122 -12.28 10.46 9.19
N PRO A 123 -13.57 10.18 8.89
CA PRO A 123 -14.41 9.38 9.78
C PRO A 123 -13.80 8.03 10.15
N GLN A 124 -13.08 7.40 9.23
CA GLN A 124 -12.30 6.18 9.46
C GLN A 124 -11.18 6.42 10.48
N ALA A 125 -10.34 7.44 10.28
CA ALA A 125 -9.26 7.78 11.20
C ALA A 125 -9.77 8.13 12.61
N LYS A 126 -10.87 8.87 12.70
CA LYS A 126 -11.53 9.22 13.96
C LYS A 126 -12.00 7.98 14.71
N GLU A 127 -12.65 7.05 14.00
CA GLU A 127 -13.17 5.82 14.60
C GLU A 127 -12.04 4.89 15.07
N VAL A 128 -11.00 4.70 14.24
CA VAL A 128 -9.83 3.91 14.61
C VAL A 128 -9.08 4.53 15.79
N SER A 129 -8.91 5.85 15.81
CA SER A 129 -8.30 6.57 16.93
C SER A 129 -9.11 6.41 18.22
N ARG A 130 -10.45 6.46 18.12
CA ARG A 130 -11.36 6.21 19.25
C ARG A 130 -11.27 4.80 19.80
N ILE A 131 -11.00 3.79 18.96
CA ILE A 131 -10.85 2.39 19.38
C ILE A 131 -9.47 2.17 20.01
N LEU A 132 -8.41 2.70 19.38
CA LEU A 132 -7.04 2.44 19.82
C LEU A 132 -6.58 3.32 20.99
N LYS A 133 -7.33 4.39 21.31
CA LYS A 133 -7.26 5.41 22.40
C LYS A 133 -5.88 5.97 22.81
N HIS A 134 -4.81 5.18 22.86
CA HIS A 134 -3.46 5.59 23.27
C HIS A 134 -2.29 4.82 22.60
N LYS A 135 -2.54 3.91 21.64
CA LYS A 135 -1.46 3.11 20.99
C LYS A 135 -0.65 3.87 19.93
N VAL A 136 -1.14 5.00 19.42
CA VAL A 136 -0.42 5.82 18.44
C VAL A 136 0.46 6.85 19.17
N ARG A 137 1.49 6.40 19.90
CA ARG A 137 2.46 7.28 20.57
C ARG A 137 3.83 7.19 19.89
N GLY A 138 4.28 8.31 19.31
CA GLY A 138 5.69 8.57 19.04
C GLY A 138 6.04 9.18 17.66
N LYS A 139 7.07 10.03 17.66
CA LYS A 139 7.79 10.50 16.47
C LYS A 139 9.10 9.68 16.36
N ASN A 140 9.04 8.49 15.76
CA ASN A 140 10.19 7.72 15.22
C ASN A 140 9.70 6.43 14.53
N ARG A 141 8.89 6.56 13.47
CA ARG A 141 8.20 5.42 12.85
C ARG A 141 9.14 4.68 11.89
N LYS A 142 9.33 3.38 12.10
CA LYS A 142 9.88 2.50 11.06
C LYS A 142 8.80 2.31 10.00
N CYS A 143 9.04 2.79 8.80
CA CYS A 143 8.13 2.69 7.66
C CYS A 143 8.75 1.83 6.58
N TYR A 144 8.05 0.76 6.20
CA TYR A 144 8.45 -0.12 5.12
C TYR A 144 7.50 0.07 3.95
N SER A 145 8.05 0.09 2.73
CA SER A 145 7.28 0.03 1.50
C SER A 145 7.62 -1.22 0.71
N ILE A 146 6.62 -1.75 0.04
CA ILE A 146 6.76 -2.88 -0.87
C ILE A 146 6.08 -2.52 -2.20
N ASN A 147 6.71 -2.88 -3.31
CA ASN A 147 6.15 -2.75 -4.64
C ASN A 147 5.55 -4.09 -5.11
N ALA A 148 4.49 -4.53 -4.41
CA ALA A 148 3.81 -5.80 -4.63
C ALA A 148 2.35 -5.67 -4.18
N CYS A 149 1.49 -6.58 -4.62
CA CYS A 149 0.10 -6.69 -4.16
C CYS A 149 -0.03 -7.68 -2.99
N LEU A 150 -1.19 -7.65 -2.34
CA LEU A 150 -1.63 -8.73 -1.46
C LEU A 150 -2.25 -9.85 -2.31
N SER A 151 -1.85 -11.09 -2.02
CA SER A 151 -2.38 -12.26 -2.70
C SER A 151 -3.80 -12.55 -2.22
N PRO A 152 -4.77 -12.74 -3.13
CA PRO A 152 -6.07 -13.29 -2.78
C PRO A 152 -6.02 -14.79 -2.46
N GLU A 153 -4.85 -15.42 -2.60
CA GLU A 153 -4.58 -16.84 -2.33
C GLU A 153 -3.62 -17.00 -1.14
N GLU A 154 -3.54 -18.21 -0.60
CA GLU A 154 -2.61 -18.56 0.49
C GLU A 154 -1.14 -18.74 0.04
N TYR A 155 -0.85 -18.52 -1.23
CA TYR A 155 0.47 -18.67 -1.86
C TYR A 155 0.81 -17.46 -2.75
N PRO A 156 2.11 -17.24 -3.05
CA PRO A 156 2.53 -16.19 -3.98
C PRO A 156 2.01 -16.43 -5.40
N ILE A 157 1.52 -15.38 -6.05
CA ILE A 157 0.96 -15.44 -7.39
C ILE A 157 1.34 -14.19 -8.19
N LYS A 158 1.50 -14.33 -9.50
CA LYS A 158 1.67 -13.20 -10.41
C LYS A 158 0.30 -12.87 -11.01
N MET A 159 -0.15 -11.63 -10.85
CA MET A 159 -1.44 -11.15 -11.34
C MET A 159 -1.27 -9.90 -12.19
N GLN A 160 -2.26 -9.65 -13.04
CA GLN A 160 -2.31 -8.43 -13.83
C GLN A 160 -2.97 -7.32 -13.01
N PHE A 161 -2.36 -6.14 -13.05
CA PHE A 161 -2.84 -4.91 -12.43
C PHE A 161 -3.17 -3.92 -13.55
N LYS A 162 -4.39 -3.38 -13.55
CA LYS A 162 -4.80 -2.33 -14.49
C LYS A 162 -4.75 -0.99 -13.77
N GLU A 163 -3.90 -0.10 -14.25
CA GLU A 163 -3.88 1.30 -13.85
C GLU A 163 -5.07 2.03 -14.48
N HIS A 164 -5.71 2.90 -13.70
CA HIS A 164 -6.73 3.82 -14.17
C HIS A 164 -6.09 5.19 -14.40
N THR A 165 -6.54 5.91 -15.43
CA THR A 165 -5.95 7.20 -15.83
C THR A 165 -6.05 8.29 -14.77
N MET A 166 -6.91 8.12 -13.76
CA MET A 166 -7.08 9.01 -12.62
C MET A 166 -6.20 8.64 -11.40
N GLY A 167 -5.30 7.67 -11.53
CA GLY A 167 -4.35 7.27 -10.47
C GLY A 167 -4.87 6.20 -9.51
N GLU A 168 -6.05 5.63 -9.77
CA GLU A 168 -6.55 4.42 -9.13
C GLU A 168 -6.02 3.18 -9.88
N GLY A 169 -6.18 1.99 -9.32
CA GLY A 169 -5.91 0.77 -10.07
C GLY A 169 -6.35 -0.48 -9.32
N ARG A 170 -6.61 -1.54 -10.07
CA ARG A 170 -7.14 -2.79 -9.52
C ARG A 170 -6.52 -4.01 -10.17
N LEU A 171 -6.54 -5.12 -9.45
CA LEU A 171 -6.19 -6.41 -10.03
C LEU A 171 -7.25 -6.81 -11.06
N VAL A 172 -6.78 -7.31 -12.20
CA VAL A 172 -7.62 -7.79 -13.29
C VAL A 172 -7.88 -9.27 -13.09
N THR A 173 -9.15 -9.62 -12.98
CA THR A 173 -9.62 -11.01 -12.97
C THR A 173 -10.22 -11.43 -14.31
N ASP A 174 -10.56 -10.46 -15.16
CA ASP A 174 -11.25 -10.70 -16.43
C ASP A 174 -10.26 -10.91 -17.58
N THR A 175 -10.54 -11.90 -18.43
CA THR A 175 -9.70 -12.24 -19.59
C THR A 175 -9.88 -11.30 -20.78
N LYS A 176 -10.86 -10.40 -20.74
CA LYS A 176 -11.21 -9.49 -21.85
C LYS A 176 -10.70 -8.08 -21.58
N ILE A 177 -9.40 -7.89 -21.80
CA ILE A 177 -8.79 -6.55 -21.80
C ILE A 177 -8.90 -6.00 -23.22
N SER A 178 -9.49 -4.81 -23.39
CA SER A 178 -9.55 -4.16 -24.69
C SER A 178 -8.13 -3.88 -25.20
N GLN A 179 -7.89 -3.96 -26.51
CA GLN A 179 -6.57 -3.64 -27.07
C GLN A 179 -6.10 -2.22 -26.70
N GLN A 180 -7.04 -1.29 -26.54
CA GLN A 180 -6.77 0.09 -26.15
C GLN A 180 -6.25 0.21 -24.71
N ASP A 181 -6.64 -0.72 -23.83
CA ASP A 181 -6.25 -0.73 -22.42
C ASP A 181 -4.92 -1.46 -22.15
N GLN A 182 -4.35 -2.17 -23.13
CA GLN A 182 -3.16 -3.01 -22.89
C GLN A 182 -1.98 -2.25 -22.30
N HIS A 183 -1.81 -0.97 -22.67
CA HIS A 183 -0.74 -0.12 -22.16
C HIS A 183 -0.88 0.25 -20.67
N LEU A 184 -2.06 0.02 -20.08
CA LEU A 184 -2.36 0.26 -18.66
C LEU A 184 -2.22 -1.02 -17.82
N ILE A 185 -1.87 -2.14 -18.45
CA ILE A 185 -1.73 -3.43 -17.79
C ILE A 185 -0.28 -3.67 -17.41
N HIS A 186 -0.10 -3.97 -16.13
CA HIS A 186 1.20 -4.27 -15.55
C HIS A 186 1.13 -5.58 -14.80
N ASP A 187 2.17 -6.37 -14.92
CA ASP A 187 2.34 -7.54 -14.08
C ASP A 187 2.74 -7.13 -12.67
N SER A 188 2.09 -7.71 -11.67
CA SER A 188 2.39 -7.50 -10.26
C SER A 188 2.52 -8.82 -9.53
N TYR A 189 3.58 -8.95 -8.74
CA TYR A 189 3.72 -10.05 -7.80
C TYR A 189 2.84 -9.79 -6.59
N CYS A 190 2.01 -10.75 -6.22
CA CYS A 190 1.18 -10.69 -5.04
C CYS A 190 1.63 -11.73 -4.01
N PHE A 191 1.72 -11.32 -2.75
CA PHE A 191 2.16 -12.18 -1.65
C PHE A 191 1.07 -12.32 -0.59
N PRO A 192 0.90 -13.50 0.02
CA PRO A 192 0.04 -13.64 1.19
C PRO A 192 0.46 -12.65 2.27
N LEU A 193 -0.52 -12.03 2.94
CA LEU A 193 -0.24 -11.09 4.04
C LEU A 193 0.70 -11.73 5.08
N TYR A 194 0.49 -13.01 5.37
CA TYR A 194 1.33 -13.75 6.31
C TYR A 194 2.81 -13.79 5.90
N SER A 195 3.12 -14.03 4.62
CA SER A 195 4.49 -14.03 4.11
C SER A 195 5.16 -12.67 4.30
N LEU A 196 4.44 -11.58 4.02
CA LEU A 196 4.95 -10.21 4.20
C LEU A 196 5.26 -9.92 5.68
N MET A 197 4.37 -10.34 6.57
CA MET A 197 4.52 -10.14 8.01
C MET A 197 5.73 -10.93 8.56
N LEU A 198 5.92 -12.18 8.11
CA LEU A 198 7.12 -12.97 8.43
C LEU A 198 8.41 -12.34 7.88
N ALA A 199 8.37 -11.79 6.66
CA ALA A 199 9.50 -11.06 6.09
C ALA A 199 9.88 -9.83 6.93
N LEU A 200 8.89 -9.14 7.52
CA LEU A 200 9.10 -8.03 8.46
C LEU A 200 9.42 -8.48 9.90
N ASN A 201 9.46 -9.79 10.17
CA ASN A 201 9.61 -10.37 11.50
C ASN A 201 8.54 -9.87 12.49
N ARG A 202 7.28 -9.91 12.06
CA ARG A 202 6.10 -9.46 12.81
C ARG A 202 4.94 -10.43 12.59
N THR A 203 4.11 -10.60 13.61
CA THR A 203 2.85 -11.36 13.50
C THR A 203 1.65 -10.61 14.09
N ARG A 204 1.92 -9.54 14.84
CA ARG A 204 0.91 -8.67 15.44
C ARG A 204 0.67 -7.42 14.60
N ILE A 205 -0.61 -7.12 14.41
CA ILE A 205 -1.14 -5.98 13.67
C ILE A 205 -2.25 -5.33 14.52
N ASP A 206 -1.92 -4.27 15.25
CA ASP A 206 -2.87 -3.48 16.03
C ASP A 206 -3.93 -2.80 15.15
N TYR A 207 -3.61 -2.48 13.88
CA TYR A 207 -4.60 -1.99 12.92
C TYR A 207 -4.22 -2.36 11.49
N PHE A 208 -5.19 -2.84 10.71
CA PHE A 208 -5.07 -3.22 9.31
C PHE A 208 -6.09 -2.46 8.45
N SER A 209 -5.63 -1.58 7.56
CA SER A 209 -6.48 -0.96 6.54
C SER A 209 -6.37 -1.74 5.25
N LEU A 210 -7.51 -2.19 4.71
CA LEU A 210 -7.59 -2.96 3.47
C LEU A 210 -8.52 -2.26 2.48
N ASP A 211 -7.92 -1.69 1.46
CA ASP A 211 -8.57 -0.98 0.37
C ASP A 211 -7.77 -1.27 -0.92
N VAL A 212 -8.29 -2.16 -1.76
CA VAL A 212 -7.58 -2.70 -2.94
C VAL A 212 -8.47 -2.74 -4.19
N GLU A 213 -9.56 -1.97 -4.19
CA GLU A 213 -10.44 -1.76 -5.33
C GLU A 213 -11.09 -3.06 -5.87
N GLY A 214 -11.53 -3.94 -4.97
CA GLY A 214 -12.45 -5.05 -5.28
C GLY A 214 -11.97 -6.47 -4.95
N MET A 215 -10.77 -6.62 -4.39
CA MET A 215 -10.20 -7.93 -3.99
C MET A 215 -10.17 -8.15 -2.47
N GLU A 216 -10.90 -7.34 -1.72
CA GLU A 216 -10.86 -7.33 -0.25
C GLU A 216 -11.33 -8.66 0.35
N LEU A 217 -12.49 -9.20 -0.06
CA LEU A 217 -13.00 -10.46 0.48
C LEU A 217 -12.12 -11.68 0.15
N PRO A 218 -11.61 -11.88 -1.08
CA PRO A 218 -10.62 -12.91 -1.35
C PRO A 218 -9.37 -12.80 -0.49
N ILE A 219 -8.80 -11.59 -0.33
CA ILE A 219 -7.64 -11.36 0.54
C ILE A 219 -7.98 -11.68 1.99
N LEU A 220 -9.14 -11.25 2.51
CA LEU A 220 -9.57 -11.61 3.86
C LEU A 220 -9.66 -13.12 4.04
N LYS A 221 -10.15 -13.85 3.03
CA LYS A 221 -10.25 -15.31 3.06
C LYS A 221 -8.88 -16.01 3.08
N SER A 222 -7.84 -15.42 2.49
CA SER A 222 -6.48 -15.97 2.48
C SER A 222 -5.68 -15.70 3.77
N ILE A 223 -6.17 -14.85 4.67
CA ILE A 223 -5.48 -14.52 5.92
C ILE A 223 -5.61 -15.68 6.94
N PRO A 224 -4.49 -16.23 7.44
CA PRO A 224 -4.50 -17.18 8.54
C PRO A 224 -4.66 -16.44 9.87
N PHE A 225 -5.91 -16.16 10.27
CA PHE A 225 -6.26 -15.44 11.52
C PHE A 225 -5.81 -16.17 12.80
N ASP A 226 -5.47 -17.46 12.71
CA ASP A 226 -4.85 -18.25 13.78
C ASP A 226 -3.35 -17.95 13.95
N LYS A 227 -2.70 -17.41 12.92
CA LYS A 227 -1.25 -17.11 12.89
C LYS A 227 -0.94 -15.61 12.96
N LEU A 228 -1.91 -14.77 12.61
CA LEU A 228 -1.79 -13.31 12.66
C LEU A 228 -2.71 -12.70 13.72
N ASP A 229 -2.10 -11.98 14.68
CA ASP A 229 -2.77 -11.26 15.76
C ASP A 229 -3.21 -9.88 15.24
N ILE A 230 -4.39 -9.81 14.60
CA ILE A 230 -4.97 -8.56 14.09
C ILE A 230 -6.01 -8.03 15.08
N ALA A 231 -5.87 -6.78 15.53
CA ALA A 231 -6.78 -6.21 16.54
C ALA A 231 -7.97 -5.45 15.93
N VAL A 232 -7.71 -4.59 14.95
CA VAL A 232 -8.71 -3.75 14.28
C VAL A 232 -8.52 -3.82 12.78
N LEU A 233 -9.60 -3.98 12.02
CA LEU A 233 -9.59 -3.91 10.56
C LEU A 233 -10.54 -2.83 10.08
N THR A 234 -10.10 -2.05 9.09
CA THR A 234 -11.02 -1.30 8.21
C THR A 234 -10.94 -1.90 6.83
N VAL A 235 -12.08 -2.30 6.28
CA VAL A 235 -12.16 -2.99 4.99
C VAL A 235 -13.12 -2.25 4.09
N GLU A 236 -12.63 -1.81 2.94
CA GLU A 236 -13.47 -1.21 1.91
C GLU A 236 -14.44 -2.27 1.36
N TYR A 237 -15.72 -1.90 1.20
CA TYR A 237 -16.73 -2.80 0.65
C TYR A 237 -17.33 -2.30 -0.66
N LYS A 238 -16.92 -1.12 -1.14
CA LYS A 238 -17.53 -0.41 -2.27
C LYS A 238 -17.46 -1.22 -3.56
N HIS A 239 -16.31 -1.83 -3.81
CA HIS A 239 -16.04 -2.59 -5.03
C HIS A 239 -16.29 -4.10 -4.89
N GLY A 240 -16.63 -4.55 -3.67
CA GLY A 240 -16.97 -5.94 -3.36
C GLY A 240 -18.43 -6.31 -3.67
N LYS A 241 -18.66 -7.61 -3.88
CA LYS A 241 -20.03 -8.18 -3.94
C LYS A 241 -20.45 -8.69 -2.57
N GLY A 242 -21.72 -8.46 -2.21
CA GLY A 242 -22.34 -9.06 -1.02
C GLY A 242 -21.80 -8.53 0.31
N LYS A 243 -22.33 -7.39 0.80
CA LYS A 243 -21.97 -6.83 2.12
C LYS A 243 -22.08 -7.85 3.27
N SER A 244 -23.09 -8.73 3.22
CA SER A 244 -23.29 -9.77 4.23
C SER A 244 -22.14 -10.77 4.28
N GLU A 245 -21.51 -11.10 3.14
CA GLU A 245 -20.41 -12.07 3.08
C GLU A 245 -19.20 -11.61 3.89
N TYR A 246 -18.87 -10.32 3.81
CA TYR A 246 -17.81 -9.70 4.63
C TYR A 246 -18.12 -9.88 6.12
N THR A 247 -19.32 -9.45 6.54
CA THR A 247 -19.69 -9.49 7.96
C THR A 247 -19.80 -10.91 8.49
N ASP A 248 -20.31 -11.84 7.69
CA ASP A 248 -20.46 -13.24 8.07
C ASP A 248 -19.11 -13.93 8.19
N PHE A 249 -18.20 -13.67 7.24
CA PHE A 249 -16.84 -14.19 7.30
C PHE A 249 -16.08 -13.67 8.52
N MET A 250 -16.07 -12.34 8.73
CA MET A 250 -15.36 -11.74 9.86
C MET A 250 -15.91 -12.19 11.22
N ARG A 251 -17.23 -12.33 11.35
CA ARG A 251 -17.88 -12.90 12.53
C ARG A 251 -17.39 -14.31 12.83
N ARG A 252 -17.30 -15.19 11.82
CA ARG A 252 -16.76 -16.55 11.99
C ARG A 252 -15.29 -16.58 12.39
N LYS A 253 -14.54 -15.50 12.15
CA LYS A 253 -13.14 -15.34 12.56
C LYS A 253 -12.98 -14.66 13.92
N GLY A 254 -14.06 -14.41 14.66
CA GLY A 254 -14.02 -13.79 15.99
C GLY A 254 -13.91 -12.27 15.96
N TYR A 255 -14.46 -11.62 14.94
CA TYR A 255 -14.51 -10.16 14.82
C TYR A 255 -15.94 -9.64 14.76
N LYS A 256 -16.20 -8.56 15.49
CA LYS A 256 -17.48 -7.85 15.49
C LYS A 256 -17.40 -6.60 14.62
N LYS A 257 -18.38 -6.41 13.74
CA LYS A 257 -18.59 -5.13 13.04
C LYS A 257 -19.06 -4.08 14.06
N VAL A 258 -18.20 -3.14 14.40
CA VAL A 258 -18.54 -2.05 15.35
C VAL A 258 -19.09 -0.82 14.63
N LYS A 259 -18.72 -0.63 13.36
CA LYS A 259 -19.16 0.50 12.56
C LYS A 259 -19.23 0.13 11.07
N GLU A 260 -20.17 0.76 10.38
CA GLU A 260 -20.22 0.86 8.93
C GLU A 260 -20.10 2.34 8.59
N LEU A 261 -19.08 2.69 7.82
CA LEU A 261 -18.76 4.04 7.41
C LEU A 261 -19.18 4.21 5.96
N ASN A 262 -19.95 5.26 5.69
CA ASN A 262 -20.24 5.71 4.34
C ASN A 262 -20.25 7.23 4.36
N PHE A 263 -19.23 7.85 3.77
CA PHE A 263 -19.06 9.29 3.84
C PHE A 263 -18.54 9.85 2.52
N VAL A 264 -18.87 11.11 2.28
CA VAL A 264 -18.36 11.91 1.17
C VAL A 264 -18.06 13.31 1.70
N ILE A 265 -16.82 13.75 1.56
CA ILE A 265 -16.36 15.11 1.86
C ILE A 265 -16.16 15.80 0.51
N LYS A 266 -17.20 16.51 0.06
CA LYS A 266 -17.27 17.11 -1.29
C LYS A 266 -16.11 18.06 -1.56
N ASP A 267 -15.78 18.91 -0.59
CA ASP A 267 -14.73 19.94 -0.73
C ASP A 267 -13.33 19.34 -0.91
N LEU A 268 -13.14 18.06 -0.55
CA LEU A 268 -11.87 17.34 -0.65
C LEU A 268 -11.89 16.24 -1.71
N TYR A 269 -13.00 16.07 -2.45
CA TYR A 269 -13.22 14.93 -3.36
C TYR A 269 -12.89 13.58 -2.72
N LEU A 270 -13.15 13.45 -1.42
CA LEU A 270 -12.81 12.28 -0.63
C LEU A 270 -14.07 11.52 -0.25
N GLY A 271 -14.10 10.21 -0.47
CA GLY A 271 -15.17 9.34 -0.02
C GLY A 271 -14.62 8.02 0.51
N GLY A 272 -15.44 7.32 1.28
CA GLY A 272 -15.07 6.02 1.84
C GLY A 272 -16.30 5.19 2.18
N SER A 273 -16.19 3.89 2.01
CA SER A 273 -17.24 2.91 2.25
C SER A 273 -16.63 1.70 2.95
N ASP A 274 -16.45 1.80 4.26
CA ASP A 274 -15.65 0.88 5.05
C ASP A 274 -16.47 0.19 6.13
N PHE A 275 -16.19 -1.08 6.36
CA PHE A 275 -16.53 -1.74 7.61
C PHE A 275 -15.40 -1.59 8.61
N VAL A 276 -15.74 -1.29 9.87
CA VAL A 276 -14.80 -1.34 10.98
C VAL A 276 -15.07 -2.59 11.79
N PHE A 277 -14.10 -3.50 11.80
CA PHE A 277 -14.12 -4.74 12.56
C PHE A 277 -13.14 -4.65 13.72
N VAL A 278 -13.57 -5.12 14.89
CA VAL A 278 -12.72 -5.24 16.08
C VAL A 278 -12.80 -6.68 16.57
N ARG A 279 -11.67 -7.24 16.96
CA ARG A 279 -11.62 -8.58 17.52
C ARG A 279 -12.44 -8.64 18.81
N GLU A 280 -13.22 -9.70 18.99
CA GLU A 280 -14.25 -9.76 20.04
C GLU A 280 -13.68 -9.75 21.47
N ASP A 281 -12.49 -10.29 21.68
CA ASP A 281 -11.76 -10.27 22.96
C ASP A 281 -11.28 -8.87 23.39
N LEU A 282 -11.36 -7.88 22.49
CA LEU A 282 -10.93 -6.50 22.74
C LEU A 282 -12.10 -5.53 23.02
N LEU A 283 -13.34 -6.02 23.01
CA LEU A 283 -14.57 -5.23 23.22
C LEU A 283 -15.13 -5.42 24.64
#